data_AF-A0A8E0KLC2-F1
#
_entry.id   AF-A0A8E0KLC2-F1
#
_cell.length_a   1.000
_cell.length_b   1.000
_cell.length_c   1.000
_cell.angle_alpha   90.00
_cell.angle_beta   90.00
_cell.angle_gamma   90.00
#
_symmetry.space_group_name_H-M   'P 1'
#
loop_
_entity.id
_entity.type
_entity.pdbx_description
1 polymer ?
#
loop_
_entity_poly.entity_id
_entity_poly.type
_entity_poly.pdbx_seq_one_letter_code
_entity_poly.pdbx_strand_id
1 'polypeptide(L)'
;MSQIVLRDTRDADIRRMAQKTIDMQTGDIAELRRWLETNVGAADGAAAPDGGGEPPFAPAEAKMIDAMMAATGANTDQMWASKMIAHHQGALDMSQVVLRESQDAGIRRMAQKTIEMQTADIGELRAWLEAHPGNAG
;
A
#
# COMPACT_ATOMS: atom_id res chain seq x y z
N MET A 1 -1.13 9.97 1.84
CA MET A 1 -1.71 10.44 0.56
C MET A 1 -3.21 10.69 0.67
N SER A 2 -4.01 9.77 1.23
CA SER A 2 -5.48 9.90 1.28
C SER A 2 -6.01 11.12 2.04
N GLN A 3 -5.39 11.54 3.14
CA GLN A 3 -5.78 12.79 3.82
C GLN A 3 -5.54 14.05 2.98
N ILE A 4 -4.62 14.01 2.01
CA ILE A 4 -4.35 15.14 1.12
C ILE A 4 -5.51 15.26 0.12
N VAL A 5 -5.85 14.17 -0.57
CA VAL A 5 -6.95 14.20 -1.56
C VAL A 5 -8.30 14.53 -0.92
N LEU A 6 -8.54 14.06 0.32
CA LEU A 6 -9.78 14.32 1.06
C LEU A 6 -10.04 15.79 1.36
N ARG A 7 -9.00 16.65 1.39
CA ARG A 7 -9.16 18.09 1.65
C ARG A 7 -9.80 18.81 0.47
N ASP A 8 -9.47 18.39 -0.74
CA ASP A 8 -9.73 19.17 -1.94
C ASP A 8 -10.72 18.49 -2.89
N THR A 9 -10.83 17.16 -2.83
CA THR A 9 -11.70 16.41 -3.73
C THR A 9 -13.16 16.76 -3.56
N ARG A 10 -13.85 16.94 -4.69
CA ARG A 10 -15.31 17.07 -4.77
C ARG A 10 -15.97 15.80 -5.29
N ASP A 11 -15.18 14.84 -5.75
CA ASP A 11 -15.64 13.56 -6.26
C ASP A 11 -16.01 12.63 -5.08
N ALA A 12 -17.26 12.17 -5.07
CA ALA A 12 -17.77 11.34 -3.99
C ALA A 12 -17.17 9.92 -3.99
N ASP A 13 -16.80 9.40 -5.16
CA ASP A 13 -16.13 8.11 -5.30
C ASP A 13 -14.70 8.20 -4.77
N ILE A 14 -13.95 9.24 -5.12
CA ILE A 14 -12.62 9.50 -4.57
C ILE A 14 -12.67 9.64 -3.06
N ARG A 15 -13.63 10.41 -2.53
CA ARG A 15 -13.79 10.56 -1.08
C ARG A 15 -14.04 9.21 -0.40
N ARG A 16 -14.94 8.39 -0.96
CA ARG A 16 -15.24 7.05 -0.42
C ARG A 16 -14.01 6.15 -0.46
N MET A 17 -13.35 6.05 -1.61
CA MET A 17 -12.17 5.20 -1.78
C MET A 17 -11.04 5.64 -0.85
N ALA A 18 -10.75 6.95 -0.77
CA ALA A 18 -9.71 7.47 0.10
C ALA A 18 -9.96 7.18 1.59
N GLN A 19 -11.22 7.29 2.06
CA GLN A 19 -11.58 6.94 3.43
C GLN A 19 -11.45 5.43 3.67
N LYS A 20 -11.96 4.60 2.75
CA LYS A 20 -11.81 3.14 2.80
C LYS A 20 -10.34 2.73 2.90
N THR A 21 -9.45 3.33 2.09
CA THR A 21 -8.01 3.08 2.17
C THR A 21 -7.44 3.41 3.55
N ILE A 22 -7.86 4.53 4.16
CA ILE A 22 -7.42 4.92 5.53
C ILE A 22 -7.85 3.87 6.55
N ASP A 23 -9.13 3.46 6.52
CA ASP A 23 -9.69 2.52 7.48
C ASP A 23 -9.00 1.15 7.37
N MET A 24 -8.83 0.66 6.14
CA MET A 24 -8.11 -0.58 5.82
C MET A 24 -6.67 -0.55 6.34
N GLN A 25 -5.87 0.46 5.95
CA GLN A 25 -4.46 0.53 6.36
C GLN A 25 -4.30 0.72 7.86
N THR A 26 -5.19 1.48 8.51
CA THR A 26 -5.15 1.67 9.96
C THR A 26 -5.40 0.35 10.69
N GLY A 27 -6.37 -0.44 10.21
CA GLY A 27 -6.65 -1.78 10.72
C GLY A 27 -5.47 -2.73 10.59
N ASP A 28 -4.86 -2.78 9.40
CA ASP A 28 -3.72 -3.67 9.13
C ASP A 28 -2.47 -3.28 9.92
N ILE A 29 -2.16 -1.98 10.03
CA ILE A 29 -1.05 -1.50 10.86
C ILE A 29 -1.26 -1.87 12.32
N ALA A 30 -2.49 -1.74 12.83
CA ALA A 30 -2.80 -2.12 14.20
C ALA A 30 -2.65 -3.64 14.42
N GLU A 31 -3.01 -4.45 13.43
CA GLU A 31 -2.84 -5.91 13.47
C GLU A 31 -1.35 -6.29 13.45
N LEU A 32 -0.56 -5.73 12.54
CA LEU A 32 0.87 -5.94 12.44
C LEU A 32 1.61 -5.51 13.73
N ARG A 33 1.26 -4.36 14.31
CA ARG A 33 1.84 -3.90 15.58
C ARG A 33 1.57 -4.87 16.71
N ARG A 34 0.33 -5.35 16.88
CA ARG A 34 -0.01 -6.37 17.88
C ARG A 34 0.76 -7.67 17.66
N TRP A 35 0.93 -8.07 16.40
CA TRP A 35 1.73 -9.26 16.08
C TRP A 35 3.20 -9.07 16.45
N LEU A 36 3.79 -7.92 16.16
CA LEU A 36 5.18 -7.61 16.54
C LEU A 36 5.36 -7.64 18.06
N GLU A 37 4.49 -6.96 18.80
CA GLU A 37 4.50 -6.95 20.27
C GLU A 37 4.43 -8.37 20.86
N THR A 38 3.62 -9.25 20.27
CA THR A 38 3.40 -10.61 20.76
C THR A 38 4.54 -11.57 20.39
N ASN A 39 5.08 -11.47 19.18
CA ASN A 39 5.95 -12.51 18.61
C ASN A 39 7.43 -12.12 18.57
N VAL A 40 7.73 -10.83 18.59
CA VAL A 40 9.10 -10.28 18.54
C VAL A 40 9.46 -9.58 19.86
N GLY A 41 8.45 -9.18 20.64
CA GLY A 41 8.59 -8.33 21.83
C GLY A 41 8.55 -6.85 21.47
N ALA A 42 8.64 -5.95 22.47
CA ALA A 42 8.83 -4.52 22.22
C ALA A 42 10.21 -4.33 21.58
N ALA A 43 10.27 -4.32 20.25
CA ALA A 43 11.51 -4.13 19.52
C ALA A 43 11.97 -2.68 19.66
N ASP A 44 12.76 -2.40 20.69
CA ASP A 44 13.71 -1.30 20.66
C ASP A 44 14.71 -1.60 19.54
N GLY A 45 14.55 -0.91 18.40
CA GLY A 45 15.54 -0.85 17.33
C GLY A 45 15.91 -2.19 16.70
N ALA A 46 15.06 -2.72 15.82
CA ALA A 46 15.49 -3.79 14.92
C ALA A 46 16.57 -3.24 13.97
N ALA A 47 17.84 -3.50 14.30
CA ALA A 47 18.93 -3.40 13.35
C ALA A 47 18.66 -4.40 12.21
N ALA A 48 18.88 -3.95 10.97
CA ALA A 48 18.83 -4.83 9.81
C ALA A 48 19.81 -5.99 10.01
N PRO A 49 19.48 -7.23 9.61
CA PRO A 49 20.41 -8.34 9.73
C PRO A 49 21.69 -8.04 8.94
N ASP A 50 22.85 -8.15 9.60
CA ASP A 50 24.20 -7.89 9.10
C ASP A 50 24.69 -8.91 8.04
N GLY A 51 23.79 -9.53 7.28
CA GLY A 51 24.12 -10.42 6.18
C GLY A 51 24.35 -9.60 4.92
N GLY A 52 25.54 -9.67 4.33
CA GLY A 52 25.95 -8.88 3.14
C GLY A 52 25.17 -9.14 1.82
N GLY A 53 23.90 -9.53 1.89
CA GLY A 53 22.94 -9.50 0.80
C GLY A 53 22.01 -8.29 0.91
N GLU A 54 21.40 -7.91 -0.21
CA GLU A 54 20.39 -6.86 -0.23
C GLU A 54 19.21 -7.23 0.70
N PRO A 55 18.68 -6.29 1.51
CA PRO A 55 17.49 -6.55 2.32
C PRO A 55 16.35 -7.10 1.45
N PRO A 56 15.61 -8.13 1.89
CA PRO A 56 14.69 -8.88 1.03
C PRO A 56 13.55 -8.04 0.44
N PHE A 57 13.21 -6.93 1.09
CA PHE A 57 12.16 -6.00 0.64
C PHE A 57 12.69 -4.84 -0.22
N ALA A 58 13.99 -4.54 -0.20
CA ALA A 58 14.55 -3.36 -0.84
C ALA A 58 14.25 -3.27 -2.36
N PRO A 59 14.29 -4.37 -3.15
CA PRO A 59 13.90 -4.30 -4.56
C PRO A 59 12.43 -3.90 -4.77
N ALA A 60 11.52 -4.41 -3.94
CA ALA A 60 10.09 -4.09 -4.03
C ALA A 60 9.82 -2.65 -3.61
N GLU A 61 10.49 -2.17 -2.56
CA GLU A 61 10.41 -0.79 -2.08
C GLU A 61 10.93 0.20 -3.13
N ALA A 62 12.09 -0.06 -3.73
CA ALA A 62 12.68 0.78 -4.77
C ALA A 62 11.75 0.89 -5.98
N LYS A 63 11.23 -0.25 -6.48
CA LYS A 63 10.27 -0.29 -7.58
C LYS A 63 9.00 0.51 -7.25
N MET A 64 8.48 0.39 -6.03
CA MET A 64 7.31 1.15 -5.58
C MET A 64 7.59 2.65 -5.59
N ILE A 65 8.72 3.09 -5.03
CA ILE A 65 9.11 4.51 -5.00
C ILE A 65 9.22 5.06 -6.42
N ASP A 66 9.93 4.37 -7.32
CA ASP A 66 10.08 4.80 -8.71
C ASP A 66 8.73 4.91 -9.42
N ALA A 67 7.87 3.90 -9.28
CA ALA A 67 6.54 3.90 -9.87
C ALA A 67 5.66 5.03 -9.32
N MET A 68 5.72 5.29 -8.01
CA MET A 68 5.00 6.40 -7.39
C MET A 68 5.51 7.76 -7.88
N MET A 69 6.82 7.92 -8.07
CA MET A 69 7.40 9.16 -8.60
C MET A 69 7.03 9.39 -10.07
N ALA A 70 6.99 8.32 -10.87
CA ALA A 70 6.58 8.35 -12.27
C ALA A 70 5.07 8.51 -12.48
N ALA A 71 4.25 8.13 -11.49
CA ALA A 71 2.80 8.25 -11.56
C ALA A 71 2.37 9.73 -11.64
N THR A 72 1.59 10.04 -12.68
CA THR A 72 1.03 11.36 -12.99
C THR A 72 -0.49 11.33 -13.11
N GLY A 73 -1.12 12.50 -13.19
CA GLY A 73 -2.56 12.67 -13.38
C GLY A 73 -2.88 14.12 -13.75
N ALA A 74 -4.01 14.37 -14.43
CA ALA A 74 -4.39 15.70 -14.87
C ALA A 74 -4.86 16.62 -13.73
N ASN A 75 -5.29 16.03 -12.61
CA ASN A 75 -5.70 16.73 -11.40
C ASN A 75 -5.27 15.94 -10.15
N THR A 76 -5.53 16.50 -8.97
CA THR A 76 -5.16 15.89 -7.69
C THR A 76 -5.79 14.50 -7.49
N ASP A 77 -7.03 14.31 -7.92
CA ASP A 77 -7.77 13.05 -7.77
C ASP A 77 -7.13 11.93 -8.61
N GLN A 78 -6.82 12.22 -9.88
CA GLN A 78 -6.11 11.30 -10.76
C GLN A 78 -4.67 11.04 -10.29
N MET A 79 -3.97 12.09 -9.86
CA MET A 79 -2.62 11.96 -9.31
C MET A 79 -2.61 11.04 -8.08
N TRP A 80 -3.59 11.23 -7.19
CA TRP A 80 -3.77 10.38 -6.01
C TRP A 80 -4.07 8.93 -6.41
N ALA A 81 -5.03 8.70 -7.31
CA ALA A 81 -5.39 7.35 -7.76
C ALA A 81 -4.20 6.62 -8.41
N SER A 82 -3.48 7.29 -9.33
CA SER A 82 -2.29 6.74 -9.98
C SER A 82 -1.18 6.38 -8.98
N LYS A 83 -0.89 7.27 -8.01
CA LYS A 83 0.11 7.01 -6.97
C LYS A 83 -0.31 5.90 -6.01
N MET A 84 -1.60 5.83 -5.65
CA MET A 84 -2.13 4.78 -4.79
C MET A 84 -2.07 3.39 -5.46
N ILE A 85 -2.30 3.30 -6.78
CA ILE A 85 -2.11 2.04 -7.52
C ILE A 85 -0.65 1.57 -7.42
N ALA A 86 0.31 2.48 -7.65
CA ALA A 86 1.74 2.15 -7.54
C ALA A 86 2.14 1.74 -6.11
N HIS A 87 1.68 2.48 -5.11
CA HIS A 87 1.90 2.17 -3.69
C HIS A 87 1.35 0.79 -3.32
N HIS A 88 0.10 0.49 -3.71
CA HIS A 88 -0.52 -0.79 -3.42
C HIS A 88 0.21 -1.93 -4.13
N GLN A 89 0.63 -1.76 -5.38
CA GLN A 89 1.43 -2.78 -6.07
C GLN A 89 2.74 -3.10 -5.33
N GLY A 90 3.40 -2.10 -4.74
CA GLY A 90 4.55 -2.34 -3.86
C GLY A 90 4.19 -3.19 -2.64
N ALA A 91 3.04 -2.94 -2.01
CA ALA A 91 2.56 -3.74 -0.89
C ALA A 91 2.25 -5.20 -1.28
N LEU A 92 1.74 -5.44 -2.50
CA LEU A 92 1.54 -6.78 -3.06
C LEU A 92 2.90 -7.49 -3.22
N ASP A 93 3.88 -6.82 -3.83
CA ASP A 93 5.20 -7.37 -4.09
C ASP A 93 5.92 -7.73 -2.76
N MET A 94 5.85 -6.85 -1.74
CA MET A 94 6.39 -7.15 -0.40
C MET A 94 5.65 -8.29 0.31
N SER A 95 4.32 -8.34 0.19
CA SER A 95 3.52 -9.43 0.78
C SER A 95 3.88 -10.79 0.15
N GLN A 96 4.20 -10.82 -1.15
CA GLN A 96 4.69 -12.03 -1.81
C GLN A 96 6.06 -12.45 -1.29
N VAL A 97 6.96 -11.52 -0.95
CA VAL A 97 8.23 -11.83 -0.29
C VAL A 97 7.97 -12.52 1.06
N VAL A 98 7.06 -11.98 1.88
CA VAL A 98 6.66 -12.61 3.15
C VAL A 98 6.14 -14.04 2.94
N LEU A 99 5.28 -14.24 1.94
CA LEU A 99 4.72 -15.55 1.61
C LEU A 99 5.75 -16.55 1.06
N ARG A 100 6.89 -16.09 0.55
CA ARG A 100 8.00 -16.98 0.14
C ARG A 100 8.96 -17.29 1.28
N GLU A 101 9.27 -16.29 2.10
CA GLU A 101 10.43 -16.36 3.01
C GLU A 101 10.04 -16.68 4.45
N SER A 102 8.86 -16.27 4.90
CA SER A 102 8.41 -16.54 6.26
C SER A 102 7.72 -17.89 6.37
N GLN A 103 7.98 -18.61 7.46
CA GLN A 103 7.24 -19.82 7.85
C GLN A 103 6.18 -19.55 8.92
N ASP A 104 6.15 -18.35 9.51
CA ASP A 104 5.19 -18.01 10.56
C ASP A 104 3.77 -17.88 9.99
N ALA A 105 2.84 -18.69 10.50
CA ALA A 105 1.48 -18.73 9.98
C ALA A 105 0.70 -17.42 10.23
N GLY A 106 1.04 -16.66 11.27
CA GLY A 106 0.41 -15.38 11.59
C GLY A 106 0.73 -14.31 10.56
N ILE A 107 2.02 -14.05 10.32
CA ILE A 107 2.47 -13.03 9.36
C ILE A 107 2.11 -13.41 7.92
N ARG A 108 2.11 -14.70 7.58
CA ARG A 108 1.63 -15.17 6.27
C ARG A 108 0.14 -14.91 6.06
N ARG A 109 -0.71 -15.13 7.09
CA ARG A 109 -2.14 -14.80 7.00
C ARG A 109 -2.37 -13.30 6.81
N MET A 110 -1.63 -12.47 7.54
CA MET A 110 -1.71 -11.01 7.38
C MET A 110 -1.25 -10.59 5.97
N ALA A 111 -0.17 -11.15 5.44
CA ALA A 111 0.29 -10.88 4.07
C ALA A 111 -0.75 -11.25 3.01
N GLN A 112 -1.41 -12.40 3.16
CA GLN A 112 -2.50 -12.83 2.26
C GLN A 112 -3.69 -11.87 2.31
N LYS A 113 -4.09 -11.44 3.52
CA LYS A 113 -5.16 -10.44 3.72
C LYS A 113 -4.80 -9.11 3.05
N THR A 114 -3.56 -8.64 3.21
CA THR A 114 -3.06 -7.42 2.53
C THR A 114 -3.18 -7.56 1.01
N ILE A 115 -2.76 -8.68 0.42
CA ILE A 115 -2.86 -8.92 -1.03
C ILE A 115 -4.32 -8.81 -1.49
N GLU A 116 -5.25 -9.46 -0.80
CA GLU A 116 -6.67 -9.46 -1.18
C GLU A 116 -7.26 -8.05 -1.17
N MET A 117 -7.06 -7.31 -0.07
CA MET A 117 -7.68 -6.00 0.08
C MET A 117 -7.04 -4.96 -0.84
N GLN A 118 -5.71 -4.97 -0.98
CA GLN A 118 -4.99 -4.04 -1.85
C GLN A 118 -5.26 -4.33 -3.34
N THR A 119 -5.47 -5.61 -3.71
CA THR A 119 -5.88 -5.97 -5.08
C THR A 119 -7.28 -5.42 -5.40
N ALA A 120 -8.22 -5.53 -4.45
CA ALA A 120 -9.55 -4.95 -4.63
C ALA A 120 -9.50 -3.42 -4.78
N ASP A 121 -8.68 -2.75 -3.96
CA ASP A 121 -8.51 -1.29 -4.03
C ASP A 121 -7.87 -0.84 -5.36
N ILE A 122 -6.87 -1.58 -5.87
CA ILE A 122 -6.32 -1.33 -7.22
C ILE A 122 -7.41 -1.43 -8.29
N GLY A 123 -8.30 -2.42 -8.19
CA GLY A 123 -9.42 -2.59 -9.14
C GLY A 123 -10.36 -1.39 -9.15
N GLU A 124 -10.75 -0.89 -7.97
CA GLU A 124 -11.61 0.29 -7.84
C GLU A 124 -10.94 1.55 -8.39
N LEU A 125 -9.66 1.77 -8.08
CA LEU A 125 -8.90 2.93 -8.56
C LEU A 125 -8.74 2.92 -10.09
N ARG A 126 -8.45 1.76 -10.68
CA ARG A 126 -8.35 1.61 -12.14
C ARG A 126 -9.69 1.87 -12.83
N ALA A 127 -10.76 1.28 -12.30
CA ALA A 127 -12.11 1.51 -12.83
C ALA A 127 -12.49 2.99 -12.79
N TRP A 128 -12.15 3.69 -11.70
CA TRP A 128 -12.40 5.13 -11.60
C TRP A 128 -11.57 5.93 -12.62
N LEU A 129 -10.28 5.62 -12.81
CA LEU A 129 -9.43 6.29 -13.80
C LEU A 129 -9.93 6.07 -15.25
N GLU A 130 -10.39 4.86 -15.56
CA GLU A 130 -10.97 4.52 -16.88
C GLU A 130 -12.27 5.28 -17.14
N ALA A 131 -13.10 5.46 -16.11
CA ALA A 131 -14.35 6.23 -16.21
C ALA A 131 -14.12 7.76 -16.27
N HIS A 132 -12.93 8.23 -15.86
CA HIS A 132 -12.58 9.65 -15.78
C HIS A 132 -11.29 9.94 -16.56
N PRO A 133 -11.25 9.71 -17.88
CA PRO A 133 -10.10 10.11 -18.70
C PRO A 133 -9.94 11.63 -18.57
N GLY A 134 -8.71 12.10 -18.31
CA GLY A 134 -8.42 13.50 -17.98
C GLY A 134 -9.07 14.51 -18.93
N ASN A 135 -10.21 15.06 -18.52
CA ASN A 135 -10.81 16.22 -19.16
C ASN A 135 -10.00 17.43 -18.69
N ALA A 136 -9.11 17.89 -19.56
CA ALA A 136 -8.53 19.21 -19.49
C ALA A 136 -9.66 20.24 -19.68
N GLY A 137 -10.25 20.65 -18.56
CA GLY A 137 -11.10 21.84 -18.47
C GLY A 137 -10.30 23.02 -17.98
#